data_AF-A0A3E0H1F1-F1
#
_entry.id   AF-A0A3E0H1F1-F1
#
_cell.length_a   1.000
_cell.length_b   1.000
_cell.length_c   1.000
_cell.angle_alpha   90.00
_cell.angle_beta   90.00
_cell.angle_gamma   90.00
#
_symmetry.space_group_name_H-M   'P 1'
#
loop_
_entity.id
_entity.type
_entity.pdbx_description
1 polymer ?
#
loop_
_entity_poly.entity_id
_entity_poly.type
_entity_poly.pdbx_seq_one_letter_code
_entity_poly.pdbx_strand_id
1 'polypeptide(L)' 'MRRFKSPNQAQLFLTNHAAVSNLFNLGRHLTSAGHYRRSRTVAFATWRAVVA' A
#
# COMPACT_ATOMS: atom_id res chain seq x y z
N MET A 1 -10.36 11.68 -0.66
CA MET A 1 -9.02 12.08 -0.15
C MET A 1 -9.11 13.52 0.33
N ARG A 2 -8.63 13.83 1.54
CA ARG A 2 -8.50 15.24 1.97
C ARG A 2 -7.50 15.96 1.05
N ARG A 3 -7.68 17.26 0.84
CA ARG A 3 -6.74 18.08 0.05
C ARG A 3 -5.38 18.16 0.76
N PHE A 4 -4.29 18.03 0.00
CA PHE A 4 -2.94 18.31 0.49
C PHE A 4 -2.73 19.82 0.61
N LYS A 5 -1.92 20.24 1.60
CA LYS A 5 -1.64 21.67 1.81
C LYS A 5 -0.69 22.24 0.74
N SER A 6 0.12 21.38 0.12
CA SER A 6 1.05 21.76 -0.95
C SER A 6 1.29 20.63 -1.95
N PRO A 7 1.76 20.95 -3.18
CA PRO A 7 2.17 19.95 -4.15
C PRO A 7 3.27 19.02 -3.64
N ASN A 8 4.23 19.53 -2.87
CA ASN A 8 5.30 18.72 -2.30
C ASN A 8 4.78 17.66 -1.31
N GLN A 9 3.78 18.00 -0.49
CA GLN A 9 3.13 17.01 0.37
C GLN A 9 2.40 15.94 -0.44
N ALA A 10 1.75 16.33 -1.53
CA ALA A 10 1.13 15.36 -2.44
C ALA A 10 2.18 14.43 -3.06
N GLN A 11 3.33 14.97 -3.49
CA GLN A 11 4.42 14.18 -4.05
C GLN A 11 4.98 13.19 -3.03
N LEU A 12 5.25 13.62 -1.80
CA LEU A 12 5.73 12.73 -0.73
C LEU A 12 4.72 11.62 -0.42
N PHE A 13 3.43 11.96 -0.38
CA PHE A 13 2.37 10.96 -0.20
C PHE A 13 2.37 9.96 -1.36
N LEU A 14 2.38 10.44 -2.61
CA LEU A 14 2.35 9.60 -3.81
C LEU A 14 3.58 8.70 -3.90
N THR A 15 4.78 9.20 -3.61
CA THR A 15 6.02 8.41 -3.64
C THR A 15 5.95 7.24 -2.66
N ASN A 16 5.56 7.50 -1.41
CA ASN A 16 5.41 6.44 -0.40
C ASN A 16 4.27 5.47 -0.75
N HIS A 17 3.15 6.00 -1.22
CA HIS A 17 1.99 5.20 -1.61
C HIS A 17 2.31 4.31 -2.83
N ALA A 18 3.10 4.80 -3.78
CA ALA A 18 3.54 4.04 -4.95
C ALA A 18 4.43 2.86 -4.56
N ALA A 19 5.37 3.04 -3.62
CA ALA A 19 6.20 1.95 -3.13
C ALA A 19 5.37 0.81 -2.50
N VAL A 20 4.40 1.16 -1.65
CA VAL A 20 3.48 0.20 -1.02
C VAL A 20 2.59 -0.46 -2.08
N SER A 21 2.02 0.33 -2.99
CA SER A 21 1.16 -0.19 -4.06
C SER A 21 1.91 -1.13 -4.99
N ASN A 22 3.16 -0.81 -5.33
CA ASN A 22 4.00 -1.66 -6.19
C ASN A 22 4.29 -3.01 -5.53
N LEU A 23 4.57 -3.03 -4.22
CA LEU A 23 4.80 -4.28 -3.49
C LEU A 23 3.61 -5.26 -3.58
N PHE A 24 2.39 -4.75 -3.61
CA PHE A 24 1.17 -5.57 -3.71
C PHE A 24 0.62 -5.73 -5.14
N ASN A 25 1.07 -4.92 -6.10
CA ASN A 25 0.61 -4.97 -7.48
C ASN A 25 1.52 -5.79 -8.41
N LEU A 26 2.75 -6.10 -7.99
CA LEU A 26 3.63 -7.02 -8.71
C LEU A 26 2.91 -8.36 -8.94
N GLY A 27 2.76 -8.73 -10.22
CA GLY A 27 2.12 -9.98 -10.58
C GLY A 27 0.63 -10.06 -10.23
N ARG A 28 -0.08 -8.94 -10.04
CA ARG A 28 -1.54 -8.97 -9.78
C ARG A 28 -2.31 -9.77 -10.84
N HIS A 29 -1.89 -9.67 -12.11
CA HIS A 29 -2.47 -10.42 -13.22
C HIS A 29 -2.10 -11.92 -13.19
N LEU A 30 -1.08 -12.30 -12.42
CA LEU A 30 -0.61 -13.68 -12.22
C LEU A 30 -1.13 -14.27 -10.91
N THR A 31 -1.84 -13.50 -10.08
CA THR A 31 -2.21 -13.88 -8.72
C THR A 31 -3.73 -13.94 -8.58
N SER A 32 -4.25 -15.01 -7.97
CA SER A 32 -5.68 -15.10 -7.71
C SER A 32 -6.13 -14.04 -6.68
N ALA A 33 -7.39 -13.60 -6.79
CA ALA A 33 -7.96 -12.63 -5.86
C ALA A 33 -7.88 -13.10 -4.39
N GLY A 34 -8.02 -14.40 -4.15
CA GLY A 34 -7.92 -14.99 -2.80
C GLY A 34 -6.51 -14.89 -2.21
N HIS A 35 -5.48 -15.14 -3.02
CA HIS A 35 -4.09 -15.01 -2.58
C HIS A 35 -3.76 -13.55 -2.28
N TYR A 36 -4.16 -12.61 -3.16
CA TYR A 36 -3.99 -11.17 -2.92
C TYR A 36 -4.63 -10.70 -1.60
N ARG A 37 -5.87 -11.13 -1.31
CA ARG A 37 -6.55 -10.77 -0.05
C ARG A 37 -5.80 -11.27 1.18
N ARG A 38 -5.30 -12.52 1.16
CA ARG A 38 -4.54 -13.09 2.29
C ARG A 38 -3.24 -12.33 2.53
N SER A 39 -2.45 -12.08 1.48
CA SER A 39 -1.19 -11.34 1.60
C SER A 39 -1.42 -9.93 2.14
N ARG A 40 -2.50 -9.26 1.70
CA ARG A 40 -2.89 -7.95 2.23
C ARG A 40 -3.25 -8.02 3.73
N THR A 41 -4.06 -8.99 4.14
CA THR A 41 -4.44 -9.17 5.56
C THR A 41 -3.22 -9.38 6.45
N VAL A 42 -2.28 -10.25 6.04
CA VAL A 42 -1.03 -10.51 6.79
C VAL A 42 -0.20 -9.24 6.89
N ALA A 43 0.04 -8.53 5.78
CA ALA A 43 0.84 -7.33 5.80
C ALA A 43 0.25 -6.21 6.68
N PHE A 44 -1.07 -6.01 6.67
CA PHE A 44 -1.73 -5.05 7.56
C PHE A 44 -1.69 -5.48 9.03
N ALA A 45 -1.69 -6.78 9.33
CA ALA A 45 -1.48 -7.27 10.69
C ALA A 45 -0.05 -6.96 11.16
N THR A 46 0.96 -7.26 10.35
CA THR A 46 2.36 -6.93 10.65
C THR A 46 2.56 -5.43 10.84
N TRP A 47 2.01 -4.60 9.96
CA TRP A 47 2.07 -3.15 10.10
C TRP A 47 1.53 -2.69 11.45
N ARG A 48 0.33 -3.13 11.82
CA ARG A 48 -0.29 -2.78 13.11
C ARG A 48 0.54 -3.22 14.32
N ALA A 49 1.21 -4.37 14.23
CA ALA A 49 2.09 -4.85 15.30
C ALA A 49 3.37 -4.01 15.44
N VAL A 50 3.92 -3.50 14.33
CA VAL A 50 5.15 -2.70 14.32
C VAL A 50 4.91 -1.24 14.72
N VAL A 51 3.71 -0.70 14.43
CA VAL A 51 3.36 0.70 14.77
C VAL A 51 2.62 0.86 16.10
N ALA A 52 2.33 -0.23 16.81
CA ALA A 52 1.79 -0.22 18.17
C ALA A 52 2.87 0.18 19.18
#